data_AF-A0A090M6G7-F1
#
_entry.id   AF-A0A090M6G7-F1
#
_cell.length_a   1.000
_cell.length_b   1.000
_cell.length_c   1.000
_cell.angle_alpha   90.00
_cell.angle_beta   90.00
_cell.angle_gamma   90.00
#
_symmetry.space_group_name_H-M   'P 1'
#
loop_
_entity.id
_entity.type
_entity.pdbx_description
1 polymer ?
#
loop_
_entity_poly.entity_id
_entity_poly.type
_entity_poly.pdbx_seq_one_letter_code
_entity_poly.pdbx_strand_id
1 'polypeptide(L)'
;MEILKEESARDPEIASLLEGANGDPTAVEANIRERFEKKREKIYQDRSGSTVPTLVTFREVNAFNCWIWIESHNQIAEMEKPLIEEVFKAWFVLGKLGGFNSFNMQAMENYDEPSFMDYSMERAHEFSTDTSTHVFHEMSEMEFQGQWARVYIDMGTADEMAFDVLINSLIQFSREYFGLKQVVIGGVNEDWPVEGSDYGSTDLIVDETFGRGPRGRLSR
;
A
#
# COMPACT_ATOMS: atom_id res chain seq x y z
N MET A 1 27.76 -31.40 -1.55
CA MET A 1 26.69 -32.32 -1.09
C MET A 1 26.66 -32.46 0.43
N GLU A 2 27.78 -32.63 1.13
CA GLU A 2 27.76 -32.68 2.60
C GLU A 2 27.24 -31.38 3.24
N ILE A 3 27.68 -30.22 2.74
CA ILE A 3 27.21 -28.90 3.21
C ILE A 3 25.69 -28.73 3.01
N LEU A 4 25.16 -29.08 1.84
CA LEU A 4 23.73 -28.98 1.54
C LEU A 4 22.86 -29.92 2.40
N LYS A 5 23.37 -31.10 2.74
CA LYS A 5 22.68 -32.03 3.65
C LYS A 5 22.66 -31.48 5.09
N GLU A 6 23.74 -30.85 5.54
CA GLU A 6 23.79 -30.21 6.86
C GLU A 6 22.84 -29.01 6.93
N GLU A 7 22.76 -28.20 5.86
CA GLU A 7 21.86 -27.06 5.77
C GLU A 7 20.38 -27.45 5.60
N SER A 8 20.08 -28.58 4.95
CA SER A 8 18.71 -29.09 4.86
C SER A 8 18.06 -29.42 6.21
N ALA A 9 18.86 -29.66 7.25
CA ALA A 9 18.33 -29.87 8.61
C ALA A 9 17.82 -28.56 9.25
N ARG A 10 18.20 -27.41 8.70
CA ARG A 10 17.88 -26.08 9.23
C ARG A 10 16.99 -25.27 8.30
N ASP A 11 16.96 -25.59 7.01
CA ASP A 11 16.17 -24.90 6.00
C ASP A 11 15.22 -25.88 5.27
N PRO A 12 13.90 -25.77 5.50
CA PRO A 12 12.88 -26.55 4.79
C PRO A 12 12.94 -26.38 3.27
N GLU A 13 13.39 -25.21 2.80
CA GLU A 13 13.54 -24.92 1.38
C GLU A 13 14.68 -25.75 0.76
N ILE A 14 15.80 -25.92 1.47
CA ILE A 14 16.92 -26.77 1.05
C ILE A 14 16.56 -28.26 1.19
N ALA A 15 15.81 -28.63 2.23
CA ALA A 15 15.32 -30.01 2.40
C ALA A 15 14.48 -30.48 1.22
N SER A 16 13.55 -29.65 0.77
CA SER A 16 12.71 -29.97 -0.40
C SER A 16 13.47 -30.09 -1.72
N LEU A 17 14.67 -29.49 -1.86
CA LEU A 17 15.50 -29.63 -3.06
C LEU A 17 16.22 -30.99 -3.13
N LEU A 18 16.49 -31.58 -1.97
CA LEU A 18 17.19 -32.86 -1.84
C LEU A 18 16.24 -34.07 -1.82
N GLU A 19 14.93 -33.81 -1.72
CA GLU A 19 13.91 -34.85 -1.73
C GLU A 19 13.92 -35.63 -3.05
N GLY A 20 13.98 -36.96 -2.97
CA GLY A 20 14.06 -37.84 -4.15
C GLY A 20 15.41 -37.86 -4.89
N ALA A 21 16.32 -36.92 -4.64
CA ALA A 21 17.61 -36.83 -5.33
C ALA A 21 18.66 -37.86 -4.84
N ASN A 22 18.45 -38.45 -3.67
CA ASN A 22 19.25 -39.55 -3.08
C ASN A 22 20.79 -39.38 -3.14
N GLY A 23 21.28 -38.13 -3.11
CA GLY A 23 22.71 -37.83 -3.17
C GLY A 23 23.29 -37.64 -4.57
N ASP A 24 22.50 -37.76 -5.63
CA ASP A 24 22.91 -37.49 -7.02
C ASP A 24 22.91 -35.97 -7.33
N PRO A 25 24.07 -35.36 -7.61
CA PRO A 25 24.15 -33.93 -7.96
C PRO A 25 23.30 -33.55 -9.17
N THR A 26 23.14 -34.44 -10.14
CA THR A 26 22.39 -34.18 -11.38
C THR A 26 20.89 -34.06 -11.10
N ALA A 27 20.38 -34.90 -10.20
CA ALA A 27 18.99 -34.86 -9.77
C ALA A 27 18.69 -33.60 -8.92
N VAL A 28 19.63 -33.17 -8.08
CA VAL A 28 19.51 -31.91 -7.34
C VAL A 28 19.48 -30.71 -8.29
N GLU A 29 20.34 -30.68 -9.30
CA GLU A 29 20.36 -29.62 -10.32
C GLU A 29 19.04 -29.57 -11.12
N ALA A 30 18.49 -30.73 -11.48
CA ALA A 30 17.19 -30.82 -12.13
C ALA A 30 16.04 -30.29 -11.25
N ASN A 31 16.01 -30.66 -9.96
CA ASN A 31 15.03 -30.15 -8.99
C ASN A 31 15.13 -28.63 -8.82
N ILE A 32 16.36 -28.09 -8.74
CA ILE A 32 16.62 -26.65 -8.69
C ILE A 32 16.05 -25.98 -9.93
N ARG A 33 16.34 -26.51 -11.12
CA ARG A 33 15.90 -25.96 -12.40
C ARG A 33 14.38 -25.97 -12.54
N GLU A 34 13.72 -27.10 -12.25
CA GLU A 34 12.26 -27.22 -12.29
C GLU A 34 11.60 -26.23 -11.31
N ARG A 35 12.19 -26.06 -10.13
CA ARG A 35 11.67 -25.11 -9.13
C ARG A 35 11.87 -23.67 -9.54
N PHE A 36 13.01 -23.33 -10.15
CA PHE A 36 13.22 -22.03 -10.77
C PHE A 36 12.21 -21.79 -11.91
N GLU A 37 11.89 -22.80 -12.72
CA GLU A 37 10.88 -22.70 -13.78
C GLU A 37 9.48 -22.49 -13.20
N LYS A 38 9.05 -23.26 -12.19
CA LYS A 38 7.77 -23.02 -11.49
C LYS A 38 7.68 -21.66 -10.80
N LYS A 39 8.77 -21.21 -10.16
CA LYS A 39 8.84 -19.86 -9.58
C LYS A 39 8.79 -18.80 -10.69
N ARG A 40 9.47 -19.02 -11.82
CA ARG A 40 9.41 -18.14 -12.99
C ARG A 40 8.01 -18.09 -13.60
N GLU A 41 7.31 -19.21 -13.74
CA GLU A 41 5.90 -19.25 -14.17
C GLU A 41 4.99 -18.49 -13.21
N LYS A 42 5.24 -18.55 -11.90
CA LYS A 42 4.55 -17.74 -10.89
C LYS A 42 4.86 -16.24 -11.00
N ILE A 43 6.10 -15.89 -11.37
CA ILE A 43 6.55 -14.49 -11.54
C ILE A 43 6.02 -13.92 -12.87
N TYR A 44 5.89 -14.77 -13.89
CA TYR A 44 5.29 -14.45 -15.20
C TYR A 44 3.86 -14.98 -15.26
N GLN A 45 3.00 -14.46 -14.38
CA GLN A 45 1.56 -14.65 -14.53
C GLN A 45 1.11 -13.89 -15.80
N ASP A 46 0.33 -14.54 -16.68
CA ASP A 46 -0.23 -13.87 -17.87
C ASP A 46 -1.04 -12.63 -17.43
N ARG A 47 -0.83 -11.49 -18.11
CA ARG A 47 -1.55 -10.24 -17.82
C ARG A 47 -3.06 -10.47 -17.95
N SER A 48 -3.76 -10.50 -16.82
CA SER A 48 -5.23 -10.64 -16.75
C SER A 48 -5.95 -9.30 -16.59
N GLY A 49 -5.20 -8.20 -16.58
CA GLY A 49 -5.72 -6.83 -16.44
C GLY A 49 -6.37 -6.26 -17.71
N SER A 50 -6.66 -4.96 -17.66
CA SER A 50 -7.35 -4.20 -18.72
C SER A 50 -6.38 -3.33 -19.52
N THR A 51 -6.63 -3.22 -20.83
CA THR A 51 -6.00 -2.22 -21.70
C THR A 51 -6.78 -0.91 -21.75
N VAL A 52 -7.99 -0.87 -21.20
CA VAL A 52 -8.80 0.35 -21.07
C VAL A 52 -8.20 1.20 -19.95
N PRO A 53 -7.91 2.50 -20.20
CA PRO A 53 -7.38 3.38 -19.17
C PRO A 53 -8.33 3.53 -17.98
N THR A 54 -7.78 3.42 -16.77
CA THR A 54 -8.50 3.71 -15.53
C THR A 54 -8.66 5.22 -15.36
N LEU A 55 -9.90 5.68 -15.16
CA LEU A 55 -10.19 7.09 -14.90
C LEU A 55 -9.93 7.43 -13.43
N VAL A 56 -9.36 8.60 -13.16
CA VAL A 56 -9.13 9.07 -11.78
C VAL A 56 -9.87 10.39 -11.57
N THR A 57 -10.66 10.48 -10.50
CA THR A 57 -11.41 11.69 -10.15
C THR A 57 -11.25 12.03 -8.68
N PHE A 58 -11.12 13.32 -8.37
CA PHE A 58 -11.15 13.84 -7.01
C PHE A 58 -12.48 14.53 -6.77
N ARG A 59 -13.13 14.24 -5.63
CA ARG A 59 -14.33 14.94 -5.14
C ARG A 59 -13.94 15.79 -3.93
N GLU A 60 -14.81 15.90 -2.93
CA GLU A 60 -14.48 16.54 -1.66
C GLU A 60 -13.50 15.65 -0.87
N VAL A 61 -12.26 16.13 -0.71
CA VAL A 61 -11.19 15.41 -0.01
C VAL A 61 -10.91 16.06 1.33
N ASN A 62 -10.95 15.25 2.38
CA ASN A 62 -10.48 15.59 3.72
C ASN A 62 -9.45 14.55 4.15
N ALA A 63 -8.18 14.93 4.31
CA ALA A 63 -7.11 13.99 4.67
C ALA A 63 -7.36 13.22 5.97
N PHE A 64 -8.12 13.78 6.91
CA PHE A 64 -8.44 13.14 8.20
C PHE A 64 -9.72 12.28 8.16
N ASN A 65 -10.47 12.34 7.06
CA ASN A 65 -11.68 11.57 6.83
C ASN A 65 -11.90 11.45 5.32
N CYS A 66 -11.16 10.54 4.69
CA CYS A 66 -11.23 10.35 3.25
C CYS A 66 -11.76 8.96 2.92
N TRP A 67 -12.72 8.91 2.01
CA TRP A 67 -13.15 7.67 1.37
C TRP A 67 -12.52 7.55 0.00
N ILE A 68 -11.93 6.39 -0.28
CA ILE A 68 -11.40 6.04 -1.60
C ILE A 68 -12.29 4.95 -2.19
N TRP A 69 -12.71 5.15 -3.44
CA TRP A 69 -13.62 4.26 -4.15
C TRP A 69 -12.94 3.71 -5.40
N ILE A 70 -13.19 2.44 -5.69
CA ILE A 70 -12.72 1.77 -6.90
C ILE A 70 -13.93 1.13 -7.57
N GLU A 71 -14.06 1.34 -8.87
CA GLU A 71 -14.97 0.57 -9.72
C GLU A 71 -14.17 -0.28 -10.70
N SER A 72 -14.47 -1.57 -10.80
CA SER A 72 -13.90 -2.48 -11.78
C SER A 72 -14.80 -2.65 -13.01
N HIS A 73 -14.22 -3.14 -14.11
CA HIS A 73 -14.98 -3.43 -15.33
C HIS A 73 -15.90 -4.66 -15.21
N ASN A 74 -15.56 -5.56 -14.30
CA ASN A 74 -16.29 -6.79 -14.01
C ASN A 74 -16.58 -6.85 -12.51
N GLN A 75 -17.52 -7.69 -12.09
CA GLN A 75 -17.76 -7.94 -10.66
C GLN A 75 -16.47 -8.41 -9.97
N ILE A 76 -16.19 -7.87 -8.78
CA ILE A 76 -15.05 -8.27 -7.96
C ILE A 76 -15.40 -9.60 -7.28
N ALA A 77 -14.76 -10.69 -7.69
CA ALA A 77 -14.97 -12.00 -7.07
C ALA A 77 -14.05 -12.18 -5.84
N GLU A 78 -14.34 -13.20 -5.03
CA GLU A 78 -13.61 -13.43 -3.77
C GLU A 78 -12.11 -13.67 -3.96
N MET A 79 -11.69 -14.15 -5.13
CA MET A 79 -10.28 -14.39 -5.42
C MET A 79 -9.51 -13.11 -5.78
N GLU A 80 -10.20 -12.08 -6.27
CA GLU A 80 -9.61 -10.78 -6.62
C GLU A 80 -9.54 -9.82 -5.42
N LYS A 81 -10.43 -9.95 -4.43
CA LYS A 81 -10.43 -9.06 -3.25
C LYS A 81 -9.07 -8.96 -2.56
N PRO A 82 -8.36 -10.07 -2.26
CA PRO A 82 -7.05 -10.00 -1.63
C PRO A 82 -6.04 -9.23 -2.47
N LEU A 83 -6.13 -9.30 -3.81
CA LEU A 83 -5.20 -8.59 -4.70
C LEU A 83 -5.32 -7.07 -4.54
N ILE A 84 -6.54 -6.57 -4.42
CA ILE A 84 -6.80 -5.14 -4.23
C ILE A 84 -6.41 -4.74 -2.80
N GLU A 85 -6.82 -5.52 -1.80
CA GLU A 85 -6.49 -5.27 -0.39
C GLU A 85 -4.98 -5.17 -0.13
N GLU A 86 -4.18 -6.05 -0.72
CA GLU A 86 -2.72 -6.03 -0.52
C GLU A 86 -2.07 -4.74 -1.06
N VAL A 87 -2.62 -4.14 -2.13
CA VAL A 87 -2.16 -2.83 -2.62
C VAL A 87 -2.39 -1.76 -1.56
N PHE A 88 -3.58 -1.71 -0.96
CA PHE A 88 -3.92 -0.74 0.09
C PHE A 88 -3.15 -1.00 1.38
N LYS A 89 -2.99 -2.25 1.80
CA LYS A 89 -2.20 -2.62 3.00
C LYS A 89 -0.74 -2.20 2.83
N ALA A 90 -0.12 -2.47 1.69
CA ALA A 90 1.25 -2.05 1.42
C ALA A 90 1.39 -0.52 1.43
N TRP A 91 0.47 0.18 0.75
CA TRP A 91 0.41 1.64 0.76
C TRP A 91 0.25 2.22 2.16
N PHE A 92 -0.67 1.66 2.95
CA PHE A 92 -0.93 2.09 4.32
C PHE A 92 0.28 1.88 5.24
N VAL A 93 0.94 0.73 5.15
CA VAL A 93 2.15 0.44 5.94
C VAL A 93 3.24 1.46 5.66
N LEU A 94 3.50 1.80 4.39
CA LEU A 94 4.44 2.86 4.04
C LEU A 94 4.02 4.22 4.62
N GLY A 95 2.73 4.55 4.55
CA GLY A 95 2.18 5.77 5.13
C GLY A 95 2.29 5.83 6.66
N LYS A 96 2.05 4.72 7.37
CA LYS A 96 2.24 4.64 8.84
C LYS A 96 3.69 4.87 9.27
N LEU A 97 4.65 4.57 8.40
CA LEU A 97 6.08 4.71 8.65
C LEU A 97 6.66 6.04 8.17
N GLY A 98 5.83 6.95 7.65
CA GLY A 98 6.28 8.27 7.17
C GLY A 98 6.90 8.24 5.77
N GLY A 99 6.64 7.18 5.00
CA GLY A 99 7.23 6.99 3.66
C GLY A 99 6.78 8.02 2.63
N PHE A 100 5.65 8.72 2.87
CA PHE A 100 5.13 9.77 1.99
C PHE A 100 5.47 11.17 2.50
N ASN A 101 6.70 11.36 2.97
CA ASN A 101 7.22 12.65 3.41
C ASN A 101 7.88 13.40 2.24
N SER A 102 7.14 14.34 1.67
CA SER A 102 7.57 15.23 0.58
C SER A 102 8.68 16.19 0.98
N PHE A 103 8.78 16.56 2.27
CA PHE A 103 9.84 17.44 2.77
C PHE A 103 11.23 16.77 2.80
N ASN A 104 11.29 15.43 2.72
CA ASN A 104 12.55 14.66 2.73
C ASN A 104 12.85 13.93 1.41
N MET A 105 12.40 14.46 0.27
CA MET A 105 12.57 13.86 -1.06
C MET A 105 13.92 14.14 -1.73
N GLN A 106 15.01 13.99 -0.98
CA GLN A 106 16.35 14.41 -1.43
C GLN A 106 16.79 13.71 -2.74
N ALA A 107 16.50 12.42 -2.90
CA ALA A 107 16.85 11.68 -4.12
C ALA A 107 16.04 12.15 -5.34
N MET A 108 14.78 12.55 -5.14
CA MET A 108 13.96 13.15 -6.20
C MET A 108 14.46 14.54 -6.56
N GLU A 109 14.91 15.33 -5.58
CA GLU A 109 15.50 16.64 -5.84
C GLU A 109 16.82 16.57 -6.61
N ASN A 110 17.55 15.45 -6.50
CA ASN A 110 18.79 15.16 -7.23
C ASN A 110 18.55 14.15 -8.37
N TYR A 111 17.40 14.24 -9.05
CA TYR A 111 16.98 13.24 -10.05
C TYR A 111 17.93 13.10 -11.25
N ASP A 112 18.75 14.10 -11.53
CA ASP A 112 19.67 14.16 -12.67
C ASP A 112 21.03 13.50 -12.38
N GLU A 113 21.50 13.56 -11.13
CA GLU A 113 22.74 12.91 -10.69
C GLU A 113 22.58 12.25 -9.31
N PRO A 114 21.75 11.20 -9.19
CA PRO A 114 21.57 10.50 -7.90
C PRO A 114 22.79 9.65 -7.51
N SER A 115 23.70 9.42 -8.46
CA SER A 115 24.87 8.56 -8.24
C SER A 115 25.82 9.22 -7.25
N PHE A 116 26.17 8.48 -6.19
CA PHE A 116 27.06 8.96 -5.13
C PHE A 116 26.55 10.19 -4.38
N MET A 117 25.23 10.47 -4.40
CA MET A 117 24.70 11.58 -3.60
C MET A 117 24.93 11.31 -2.11
N ASP A 118 25.36 12.35 -1.39
CA ASP A 118 25.34 12.35 0.07
C ASP A 118 23.92 12.66 0.55
N TYR A 119 23.29 11.70 1.22
CA TYR A 119 21.97 11.92 1.81
C TYR A 119 22.11 12.67 3.13
N SER A 120 21.49 13.85 3.24
CA SER A 120 21.57 14.67 4.45
C SER A 120 20.76 14.04 5.59
N MET A 121 21.48 13.46 6.55
CA MET A 121 20.87 12.90 7.75
C MET A 121 20.36 13.99 8.69
N GLU A 122 20.93 15.20 8.64
CA GLU A 122 20.40 16.35 9.39
C GLU A 122 18.99 16.69 8.91
N ARG A 123 18.80 16.86 7.60
CA ARG A 123 17.49 17.12 7.00
C ARG A 123 16.50 15.97 7.24
N ALA A 124 16.98 14.73 7.12
CA ALA A 124 16.15 13.55 7.37
C ALA A 124 15.57 13.49 8.79
N HIS A 125 16.21 14.18 9.76
CA HIS A 125 15.79 14.24 11.15
C HIS A 125 15.30 15.64 11.58
N GLU A 126 15.26 16.63 10.68
CA GLU A 126 14.91 18.03 10.99
C GLU A 126 13.51 18.16 11.59
N PHE A 127 12.57 17.33 11.13
CA PHE A 127 11.19 17.26 11.63
C PHE A 127 10.95 16.09 12.61
N SER A 128 12.00 15.38 13.02
CA SER A 128 11.91 14.29 14.00
C SER A 128 11.74 14.88 15.41
N THR A 129 10.50 15.27 15.73
CA THR A 129 10.11 15.61 17.11
C THR A 129 9.59 14.36 17.83
N ASP A 130 9.31 14.45 19.12
CA ASP A 130 8.68 13.35 19.90
C ASP A 130 7.30 12.92 19.34
N THR A 131 6.74 13.69 18.41
CA THR A 131 5.52 13.34 17.66
C THR A 131 5.89 12.95 16.23
N SER A 132 5.41 11.78 15.79
CA SER A 132 5.62 11.30 14.43
C SER A 132 5.01 12.26 13.40
N THR A 133 5.82 12.86 12.55
CA THR A 133 5.40 13.74 11.46
C THR A 133 5.26 12.97 10.15
N HIS A 134 4.29 13.34 9.32
CA HIS A 134 4.04 12.76 7.99
C HIS A 134 3.53 11.31 7.97
N VAL A 135 2.76 10.91 8.99
CA VAL A 135 2.25 9.54 9.11
C VAL A 135 0.74 9.43 8.96
N PHE A 136 0.30 8.30 8.41
CA PHE A 136 -1.08 7.88 8.46
C PHE A 136 -1.51 7.57 9.89
N HIS A 137 -2.80 7.75 10.18
CA HIS A 137 -3.37 7.40 11.47
C HIS A 137 -4.09 6.06 11.40
N GLU A 138 -5.03 5.92 10.47
CA GLU A 138 -5.96 4.79 10.46
C GLU A 138 -6.46 4.48 9.04
N MET A 139 -6.77 3.22 8.78
CA MET A 139 -7.42 2.74 7.57
C MET A 139 -8.42 1.65 7.96
N SER A 140 -9.61 1.67 7.34
CA SER A 140 -10.58 0.60 7.54
C SER A 140 -10.19 -0.67 6.78
N GLU A 141 -10.89 -1.76 7.07
CA GLU A 141 -10.96 -2.87 6.11
C GLU A 141 -11.64 -2.40 4.80
N MET A 142 -11.33 -3.07 3.70
CA MET A 142 -11.98 -2.79 2.42
C MET A 142 -13.38 -3.38 2.39
N GLU A 143 -14.34 -2.58 1.94
CA GLU A 143 -15.72 -3.01 1.72
C GLU A 143 -15.95 -3.22 0.22
N PHE A 144 -16.77 -4.22 -0.14
CA PHE A 144 -17.03 -4.61 -1.53
C PHE A 144 -18.53 -4.71 -1.81
N GLN A 145 -18.97 -4.15 -2.94
CA GLN A 145 -20.34 -4.21 -3.42
C GLN A 145 -20.38 -4.34 -4.96
N GLY A 146 -20.52 -5.57 -5.46
CA GLY A 146 -20.60 -5.86 -6.89
C GLY A 146 -19.31 -5.52 -7.63
N GLN A 147 -19.32 -4.44 -8.42
CA GLN A 147 -18.14 -3.92 -9.14
C GLN A 147 -17.38 -2.87 -8.33
N TRP A 148 -17.89 -2.47 -7.17
CA TRP A 148 -17.31 -1.42 -6.36
C TRP A 148 -16.56 -1.99 -5.17
N ALA A 149 -15.46 -1.33 -4.83
CA ALA A 149 -14.79 -1.44 -3.55
C ALA A 149 -14.61 -0.04 -2.95
N ARG A 150 -14.56 0.06 -1.63
CA ARG A 150 -14.25 1.31 -0.93
C ARG A 150 -13.41 1.06 0.31
N VAL A 151 -12.67 2.07 0.73
CA VAL A 151 -11.89 2.06 1.96
C VAL A 151 -11.87 3.45 2.57
N TYR A 152 -11.95 3.51 3.90
CA TYR A 152 -11.76 4.74 4.66
C TYR A 152 -10.27 4.90 5.02
N ILE A 153 -9.78 6.13 4.97
CA ILE A 153 -8.43 6.49 5.39
C ILE A 153 -8.43 7.82 6.18
N ASP A 154 -7.74 7.80 7.32
CA ASP A 154 -7.19 8.98 7.99
C ASP A 154 -5.68 9.01 7.68
N MET A 155 -5.31 9.85 6.73
CA MET A 155 -3.92 10.06 6.29
C MET A 155 -3.09 10.83 7.32
N GLY A 156 -3.72 11.32 8.40
CA GLY A 156 -3.07 12.04 9.46
C GLY A 156 -2.29 13.24 8.95
N THR A 157 -0.98 13.21 9.16
CA THR A 157 -0.09 14.31 8.78
C THR A 157 0.68 14.04 7.48
N ALA A 158 0.42 12.92 6.80
CA ALA A 158 1.11 12.55 5.57
C ALA A 158 0.74 13.49 4.41
N ASP A 159 1.69 13.64 3.48
CA ASP A 159 1.55 14.57 2.37
C ASP A 159 0.77 13.94 1.20
N GLU A 160 0.19 14.80 0.35
CA GLU A 160 -0.69 14.40 -0.76
C GLU A 160 -0.02 13.50 -1.80
N MET A 161 1.32 13.45 -1.85
CA MET A 161 2.04 12.49 -2.73
C MET A 161 1.61 11.03 -2.47
N ALA A 162 1.14 10.73 -1.25
CA ALA A 162 0.59 9.41 -0.98
C ALA A 162 -0.51 9.01 -1.98
N PHE A 163 -1.35 9.95 -2.41
CA PHE A 163 -2.36 9.69 -3.44
C PHE A 163 -1.73 9.37 -4.79
N ASP A 164 -0.73 10.12 -5.23
CA ASP A 164 -0.04 9.85 -6.50
C ASP A 164 0.56 8.45 -6.52
N VAL A 165 1.22 8.04 -5.43
CA VAL A 165 1.81 6.68 -5.30
C VAL A 165 0.73 5.60 -5.38
N LEU A 166 -0.39 5.79 -4.67
CA LEU A 166 -1.51 4.85 -4.73
C LEU A 166 -2.12 4.78 -6.14
N ILE A 167 -2.41 5.93 -6.75
CA ILE A 167 -3.02 6.03 -8.07
C ILE A 167 -2.15 5.37 -9.13
N ASN A 168 -0.85 5.66 -9.14
CA ASN A 168 0.10 5.02 -10.06
C ASN A 168 0.13 3.50 -9.86
N SER A 169 0.09 3.03 -8.61
CA SER A 169 0.04 1.61 -8.28
C SER A 169 -1.26 0.96 -8.77
N LEU A 170 -2.41 1.62 -8.61
CA LEU A 170 -3.72 1.13 -9.05
C LEU A 170 -3.86 1.12 -10.59
N ILE A 171 -3.28 2.10 -11.28
CA ILE A 171 -3.22 2.12 -12.75
C ILE A 171 -2.42 0.92 -13.27
N GLN A 172 -1.27 0.64 -12.65
CA GLN A 172 -0.46 -0.51 -13.03
C GLN A 172 -1.14 -1.83 -12.66
N PHE A 173 -1.73 -1.89 -11.46
CA PHE A 173 -2.54 -3.02 -11.01
C PHE A 173 -3.67 -3.35 -12.00
N SER A 174 -4.37 -2.32 -12.46
CA SER A 174 -5.44 -2.42 -13.45
C SER A 174 -4.97 -3.09 -14.73
N ARG A 175 -3.75 -2.76 -15.19
CA ARG A 175 -3.16 -3.27 -16.44
C ARG A 175 -2.68 -4.70 -16.36
N GLU A 176 -2.21 -5.13 -15.19
CA GLU A 176 -1.52 -6.42 -15.06
C GLU A 176 -2.35 -7.49 -14.38
N TYR A 177 -3.20 -7.13 -13.42
CA TYR A 177 -3.88 -8.09 -12.55
C TYR A 177 -5.40 -8.07 -12.75
N PHE A 178 -6.06 -6.94 -12.48
CA PHE A 178 -7.51 -6.87 -12.50
C PHE A 178 -8.03 -5.50 -12.96
N GLY A 179 -8.75 -5.48 -14.07
CA GLY A 179 -9.15 -4.27 -14.78
C GLY A 179 -10.05 -3.32 -13.98
N LEU A 180 -9.49 -2.16 -13.62
CA LEU A 180 -10.20 -1.07 -12.95
C LEU A 180 -10.74 -0.06 -13.98
N LYS A 181 -12.01 0.29 -13.83
CA LYS A 181 -12.69 1.32 -14.63
C LYS A 181 -12.39 2.72 -14.08
N GLN A 182 -12.52 2.92 -12.77
CA GLN A 182 -12.21 4.21 -12.16
C GLN A 182 -11.74 4.10 -10.70
N VAL A 183 -11.00 5.11 -10.28
CA VAL A 183 -10.64 5.41 -8.89
C VAL A 183 -11.18 6.80 -8.54
N VAL A 184 -11.88 6.91 -7.43
CA VAL A 184 -12.43 8.17 -6.92
C VAL A 184 -11.86 8.45 -5.54
N ILE A 185 -11.25 9.63 -5.38
CA ILE A 185 -10.70 10.09 -4.11
C ILE A 185 -11.67 11.10 -3.48
N GLY A 186 -12.13 10.81 -2.27
CA GLY A 186 -13.03 11.67 -1.51
C GLY A 186 -14.51 11.54 -1.89
N GLY A 187 -15.34 12.22 -1.09
CA GLY A 187 -16.80 12.21 -1.20
C GLY A 187 -17.45 10.87 -0.88
N VAL A 188 -18.78 10.84 -1.01
CA VAL A 188 -19.62 9.66 -0.77
C VAL A 188 -20.44 9.37 -2.03
N ASN A 189 -20.58 8.09 -2.38
CA ASN A 189 -21.48 7.66 -3.45
C ASN A 189 -22.94 7.73 -2.96
N GLU A 190 -23.81 8.38 -3.73
CA GLU A 190 -25.24 8.52 -3.39
C GLU A 190 -25.95 7.15 -3.27
N ASP A 191 -25.56 6.20 -4.11
CA ASP A 191 -26.12 4.85 -4.19
C ASP A 191 -25.45 3.86 -3.22
N TRP A 192 -24.36 4.26 -2.58
CA TRP A 192 -23.68 3.46 -1.55
C TRP A 192 -23.16 4.35 -0.42
N PRO A 193 -24.03 4.75 0.54
CA PRO A 193 -23.67 5.65 1.62
C PRO A 193 -22.74 4.99 2.64
N VAL A 194 -22.04 5.81 3.41
CA VAL A 194 -21.04 5.36 4.39
C VAL A 194 -21.63 5.07 5.78
N GLU A 195 -22.86 5.52 6.06
CA GLU A 195 -23.54 5.40 7.37
C GLU A 195 -23.61 3.97 7.95
N GLY A 196 -23.58 2.95 7.08
CA GLY A 196 -23.56 1.54 7.48
C GLY A 196 -22.16 0.96 7.76
N SER A 197 -21.11 1.76 7.58
CA SER A 197 -19.73 1.42 7.92
C SER A 197 -19.41 1.87 9.35
N ASP A 198 -18.50 1.17 10.02
CA ASP A 198 -17.98 1.57 11.34
C ASP A 198 -17.32 2.96 11.32
N TYR A 199 -16.95 3.44 10.13
CA TYR A 199 -16.34 4.77 9.89
C TYR A 199 -17.31 5.80 9.28
N GLY A 200 -18.58 5.44 9.13
CA GLY A 200 -19.60 6.26 8.47
C GLY A 200 -20.05 7.49 9.25
N SER A 201 -19.82 7.49 10.57
CA SER A 201 -20.27 8.55 11.49
C SER A 201 -19.15 9.48 11.94
N THR A 202 -17.99 9.44 11.28
CA THR A 202 -16.82 10.27 11.63
C THR A 202 -17.00 11.71 11.14
N ASP A 203 -18.09 12.36 11.54
CA ASP A 203 -18.11 13.82 11.58
C ASP A 203 -17.10 14.20 12.66
N LEU A 204 -15.87 14.53 12.24
CA LEU A 204 -14.92 15.24 13.06
C LEU A 204 -15.57 16.57 13.41
N ILE A 205 -16.30 16.61 14.53
CA ILE A 205 -16.59 17.86 15.22
C ILE A 205 -15.22 18.39 15.58
N VAL A 206 -14.71 19.32 14.76
CA VAL A 206 -13.58 20.16 15.13
C VAL A 206 -14.07 20.96 16.34
N ASP A 207 -13.81 20.43 17.54
CA ASP A 207 -13.99 21.20 18.75
C ASP A 207 -13.05 22.41 18.61
N GLU A 208 -13.63 23.61 18.45
CA GLU A 208 -12.90 24.88 18.37
C GLU A 208 -11.99 25.13 19.59
N THR A 209 -12.01 24.26 20.60
CA THR A 209 -11.11 24.29 21.74
C THR A 209 -9.81 23.50 21.56
N PHE A 210 -9.63 22.71 20.50
CA PHE A 210 -8.33 22.10 20.17
C PHE A 210 -7.30 23.20 19.83
N GLY A 211 -6.52 23.59 20.84
CA GLY A 211 -5.51 24.66 20.77
C GLY A 211 -5.71 25.81 21.76
N ARG A 212 -6.85 25.89 22.47
CA ARG A 212 -6.99 26.82 23.60
C ARG A 212 -6.64 26.12 24.90
N GLY A 213 -5.35 26.07 25.20
CA GLY A 213 -4.87 25.74 26.54
C GLY A 213 -5.60 26.57 27.62
N PRO A 214 -5.63 26.11 28.88
CA PRO A 214 -6.43 26.75 29.93
C PRO A 214 -6.02 28.21 30.06
N ARG A 215 -6.89 29.14 29.67
CA ARG A 215 -6.68 30.56 29.97
C ARG A 215 -6.82 30.70 31.49
N GLY A 216 -5.68 30.79 32.17
CA GLY A 216 -5.62 31.11 33.58
C GLY A 216 -6.47 32.34 33.86
N ARG A 217 -7.45 32.18 34.76
CA ARG A 217 -8.20 33.31 35.32
C ARG A 217 -7.19 34.24 35.98
N LEU A 218 -6.98 35.42 35.40
CA LEU A 218 -6.42 36.55 36.13
C LEU A 218 -7.43 36.92 37.22
N SER A 219 -7.11 36.57 38.46
CA SER A 219 -7.78 37.08 39.65
C SER A 219 -7.59 38.59 39.70
N ARG A 220 -8.69 39.32 39.86
CA ARG A 220 -8.67 40.71 40.34
C ARG A 220 -8.35 40.76 41.82
#